data_AF-A0A963PSV3-F1
#
_entry.id   AF-A0A963PSV3-F1
#
_cell.length_a   1.000
_cell.length_b   1.000
_cell.length_c   1.000
_cell.angle_alpha   90.00
_cell.angle_beta   90.00
_cell.angle_gamma   90.00
#
_symmetry.space_group_name_H-M   'P 1'
#
loop_
_entity.id
_entity.type
_entity.pdbx_description
1 polymer ?
#
loop_
_entity_poly.entity_id
_entity_poly.type
_entity_poly.pdbx_seq_one_letter_code
_entity_poly.pdbx_strand_id
1 'polypeptide(L)' 'MAHIYTAGIHWSLDGADFAANAYSRGHVWRFDGGVEVPASSSPSIVPLPHSVEAAVDPEEAFVASLSSCHM' A
#
# COMPACT_ATOMS: atom_id res chain seq x y z
N MET A 1 26.43 -11.41 10.03
CA MET A 1 25.11 -11.12 10.62
C MET A 1 24.11 -11.04 9.48
N ALA A 2 22.99 -11.75 9.55
CA ALA A 2 21.94 -11.63 8.55
C ALA A 2 21.03 -10.46 8.95
N HIS A 3 20.81 -9.52 8.04
CA HIS A 3 19.81 -8.48 8.22
C HIS A 3 18.43 -9.06 7.85
N ILE A 4 17.43 -8.80 8.70
CA ILE A 4 16.04 -9.15 8.44
C ILE A 4 15.29 -7.83 8.23
N TYR A 5 14.60 -7.72 7.10
CA TYR A 5 13.78 -6.56 6.76
C TYR A 5 12.31 -6.99 6.73
N THR A 6 11.44 -6.25 7.41
CA THR A 6 10.01 -6.57 7.53
C THR A 6 9.15 -5.33 7.33
N ALA A 7 7.99 -5.52 6.71
CA ALA A 7 6.93 -4.52 6.66
C ALA A 7 5.60 -5.21 7.01
N GLY A 8 4.79 -4.55 7.83
CA GLY A 8 3.44 -4.97 8.18
C GLY A 8 2.42 -4.31 7.26
N ILE A 9 1.54 -5.08 6.65
CA ILE A 9 0.48 -4.56 5.79
C ILE A 9 -0.86 -4.73 6.53
N HIS A 10 -1.53 -3.62 6.81
CA HIS A 10 -2.77 -3.60 7.59
C HIS A 10 -3.91 -3.03 6.76
N TRP A 11 -4.83 -3.90 6.36
CA TRP A 11 -6.08 -3.55 5.71
C TRP A 11 -7.25 -4.01 6.57
N SER A 12 -8.33 -3.21 6.58
CA SER A 12 -9.58 -3.55 7.24
C SER A 12 -10.76 -3.19 6.35
N LEU A 13 -11.77 -4.05 6.34
CA LEU A 13 -13.03 -3.78 5.65
C LEU A 13 -13.86 -2.75 6.45
N ASP A 14 -14.21 -1.63 5.82
CA ASP A 14 -15.05 -0.59 6.44
C ASP A 14 -16.48 -0.64 5.91
N GLY A 15 -17.28 -1.58 6.43
CA GLY A 15 -18.71 -1.70 6.15
C GLY A 15 -19.11 -1.99 4.69
N ALA A 16 -18.14 -2.12 3.79
CA ALA A 16 -18.35 -2.30 2.36
C ALA A 16 -18.67 -3.75 1.98
N ASP A 17 -19.26 -3.95 0.81
CA ASP A 17 -19.56 -5.28 0.28
C ASP A 17 -18.28 -5.92 -0.30
N PHE A 18 -17.66 -6.76 0.52
CA PHE A 18 -16.47 -7.51 0.12
C PHE A 18 -16.75 -8.51 -1.01
N ALA A 19 -17.91 -9.16 -1.00
CA ALA A 19 -18.26 -10.20 -1.98
C ALA A 19 -18.55 -9.59 -3.37
N ALA A 20 -19.14 -8.40 -3.40
CA ALA A 20 -19.34 -7.63 -4.63
C ALA A 20 -18.06 -6.93 -5.13
N ASN A 21 -16.92 -7.14 -4.47
CA ASN A 21 -15.65 -6.49 -4.77
C ASN A 21 -15.69 -4.95 -4.65
N ALA A 22 -16.69 -4.41 -3.97
CA ALA A 22 -17.01 -3.00 -3.91
C ALA A 22 -16.49 -2.35 -2.61
N TYR A 23 -15.18 -2.46 -2.36
CA TYR A 23 -14.54 -1.98 -1.13
C TYR A 23 -13.26 -1.19 -1.42
N SER A 24 -12.91 -0.28 -0.51
CA SER A 24 -11.67 0.50 -0.61
C SER A 24 -10.44 -0.39 -0.49
N ARG A 25 -9.45 -0.13 -1.35
CA ARG A 25 -8.11 -0.70 -1.29
C ARG A 25 -7.16 0.12 -0.43
N GLY A 26 -7.63 1.21 0.18
CA GLY A 26 -6.88 1.98 1.15
C GLY A 26 -6.47 1.11 2.34
N HIS A 27 -5.19 1.15 2.69
CA HIS A 27 -4.58 0.40 3.78
C HIS A 27 -3.35 1.13 4.30
N VAL A 28 -2.68 0.57 5.31
CA VAL A 28 -1.48 1.15 5.91
C VAL A 28 -0.33 0.16 5.86
N TRP A 29 0.85 0.64 5.44
CA TRP A 29 2.12 -0.06 5.62
C TRP A 29 2.77 0.42 6.91
N ARG A 30 3.26 -0.52 7.72
CA ARG A 30 3.98 -0.26 8.98
C ARG A 30 5.39 -0.79 8.89
N PHE A 31 6.35 0.03 9.24
CA PHE A 31 7.76 -0.34 9.30
C PHE A 31 8.23 -0.45 10.76
N ASP A 32 9.32 -1.18 10.98
CA ASP A 32 9.90 -1.48 12.29
C ASP A 32 10.24 -0.24 13.12
N GLY A 33 10.62 0.87 12.47
CA GLY A 33 10.84 2.18 13.10
C GLY A 33 9.56 2.92 13.53
N GLY A 34 8.37 2.32 13.38
CA GLY A 34 7.09 2.92 13.74
C GLY A 34 6.51 3.86 12.68
N VAL A 35 7.13 3.93 11.49
CA VAL A 35 6.60 4.72 10.37
C VAL A 35 5.37 4.03 9.79
N GLU A 36 4.30 4.81 9.62
CA GLU A 36 3.08 4.39 8.92
C GLU A 36 2.96 5.14 7.59
N VAL A 37 2.74 4.42 6.50
CA VAL A 37 2.55 4.97 5.16
C VAL A 37 1.16 4.61 4.65
N PRO A 38 0.29 5.59 4.34
CA PRO A 38 -0.95 5.33 3.64
C PRO A 38 -0.67 4.72 2.28
N ALA A 39 -1.32 3.59 1.99
CA ALA A 39 -1.12 2.84 0.76
C ALA A 39 -2.45 2.42 0.13
N SER A 40 -2.41 2.15 -1.18
CA SER A 40 -3.56 1.67 -1.95
C SER A 40 -3.09 0.81 -3.12
N SER A 41 -4.01 0.13 -3.80
CA SER A 41 -3.78 -0.30 -5.17
C SER A 41 -3.68 0.89 -6.13
N SER A 42 -2.92 0.75 -7.21
CA SER A 42 -2.84 1.76 -8.27
C SER A 42 -4.21 2.03 -8.93
N PRO A 43 -4.58 3.29 -9.20
CA PRO A 43 -5.78 3.65 -9.95
C PRO A 43 -5.83 3.06 -11.36
N SER A 44 -4.68 2.74 -11.94
CA SER A 44 -4.55 2.10 -13.26
C SER A 44 -4.98 0.62 -13.27
N ILE A 45 -4.92 -0.05 -12.11
CA ILE A 45 -5.27 -1.47 -11.93
C ILE A 45 -6.65 -1.61 -11.29
N VAL A 46 -6.92 -0.82 -10.24
CA VAL A 46 -8.21 -0.76 -9.57
C VAL A 46 -8.74 0.67 -9.67
N PRO A 47 -9.79 0.92 -10.48
CA PRO A 47 -10.31 2.26 -10.67
C PRO A 47 -10.87 2.91 -9.40
N LEU A 48 -10.92 4.24 -9.42
CA LEU A 48 -11.71 5.01 -8.47
C LEU A 48 -13.20 4.57 -8.53
N PRO A 49 -13.92 4.57 -7.39
CA PRO A 49 -13.51 5.05 -6.08
C PRO A 49 -12.84 3.99 -5.19
N HIS A 50 -12.48 2.82 -5.75
CA HIS A 50 -11.97 1.71 -4.95
C HIS A 50 -10.47 1.83 -4.63
N SER A 51 -9.69 2.55 -5.44
CA SER A 51 -8.35 3.00 -5.09
C SER A 51 -8.37 4.35 -4.37
N VAL A 52 -7.28 4.68 -3.67
CA VAL A 52 -7.05 5.97 -3.01
C VAL A 52 -5.86 6.63 -3.70
N GLU A 53 -6.14 7.60 -4.57
CA GLU A 53 -5.11 8.28 -5.40
C GLU A 53 -4.03 9.00 -4.57
N ALA A 54 -4.37 9.48 -3.38
CA ALA A 54 -3.42 10.17 -2.50
C ALA A 54 -2.50 9.22 -1.71
N ALA A 55 -2.68 7.90 -1.83
CA ALA A 55 -1.90 6.90 -1.12
C ALA A 55 -0.88 6.24 -2.05
N VAL A 56 0.27 5.84 -1.49
CA VAL A 56 1.33 5.20 -2.28
C VAL A 56 0.83 3.86 -2.83
N ASP A 57 1.06 3.61 -4.11
CA ASP A 57 0.81 2.29 -4.70
C ASP A 57 2.09 1.42 -4.78
N PRO A 58 1.96 0.08 -4.92
CA PRO A 58 3.11 -0.81 -4.98
C PRO A 58 4.04 -0.52 -6.17
N GLU A 59 3.49 -0.09 -7.30
CA GLU A 59 4.27 0.19 -8.51
C GLU A 59 5.14 1.45 -8.31
N GLU A 60 4.58 2.52 -7.74
CA GLU A 60 5.32 3.71 -7.31
C GLU A 60 6.40 3.38 -6.28
N ALA A 61 6.05 2.58 -5.25
CA ALA A 61 7.00 2.17 -4.21
C ALA A 61 8.15 1.33 -4.76
N PHE A 62 7.88 0.46 -5.75
CA PHE A 62 8.91 -0.33 -6.42
C PHE A 62 9.91 0.57 -7.15
N VAL A 63 9.43 1.53 -7.95
CA VAL A 63 10.29 2.50 -8.63
C VAL A 63 11.10 3.34 -7.65
N ALA A 64 10.46 3.82 -6.57
CA ALA A 64 11.13 4.61 -5.54
C ALA A 64 12.25 3.83 -4.83
N SER A 65 12.00 2.57 -4.46
CA SER A 65 12.98 1.74 -3.75
C SER A 65 14.26 1.50 -4.55
N LEU A 66 14.13 1.19 -5.84
CA LEU A 66 15.28 0.96 -6.73
C LEU A 66 16.07 2.25 -6.96
N SER A 67 15.35 3.35 -7.21
CA SER A 67 15.95 4.66 -7.43
C SER A 67 16.73 5.12 -6.20
N SER A 68 16.15 4.96 -5.00
CA SER A 68 16.79 5.31 -3.73
C SER A 68 17.98 4.41 -3.39
N CYS A 69 17.97 3.15 -3.80
CA CYS A 69 19.08 2.22 -3.54
C CYS A 69 20.34 2.58 -4.34
N HIS A 70 20.16 3.18 -5.52
CA HIS A 70 21.27 3.57 -6.40
C HIS A 70 21.87 4.94 -6.07
N MET A 71 21.09 5.85 -5.47
CA MET A 71 21.54 7.20 -5.09
C MET A 71 22.70 7.16 -4.09
#